data_AF-A0A327ZH23-F1
#
_entry.id   AF-A0A327ZH23-F1
#
_cell.length_a   1.000
_cell.length_b   1.000
_cell.length_c   1.000
_cell.angle_alpha   90.00
_cell.angle_beta   90.00
_cell.angle_gamma   90.00
#
_symmetry.space_group_name_H-M   'P 1'
#
loop_
_entity.id
_entity.type
_entity.pdbx_description
1 polymer ?
#
loop_
_entity_poly.entity_id
_entity_poly.type
_entity_poly.pdbx_seq_one_letter_code
_entity_poly.pdbx_strand_id
1 'polypeptide(L)'
;MAHVHHFTYGAFNPIAAYLLAFLGSFLGLLCTGRARDAHSRGRRNRWLVIAAFAIGGGGIWLMHFSAMLGFDVPDSPVRYDVTLTLLSLVFSVLTVGIGLIVVGHGKRSTARILTAGALTGSGVVAMHYTGMAGMRIAATIHYSPVLVVASAAIALAASTVALWFAVSVRGWLKIIGAAAVMAVAVCGMHYTGMAAMSVELDPAGTPPGGIRPLTMLVPITVITAATIIGVALSALQAMTEEEFTDGAGTPKRGVHAENPPPWSLKNASMGAVRLTPAARAVVSGRTSANRPSPGPRPSPRPVPAAPASTPAAPPATSGG
;
A
#
# COMPACT_ATOMS: atom_id res chain seq x y z
N MET A 1 15.68 42.52 14.50
CA MET A 1 15.34 41.08 14.39
C MET A 1 14.01 40.87 15.08
N ALA A 2 12.93 40.57 14.34
CA ALA A 2 11.64 40.29 14.96
C ALA A 2 11.65 38.87 15.55
N HIS A 3 11.19 38.71 16.78
CA HIS A 3 11.01 37.40 17.39
C HIS A 3 9.90 36.65 16.64
N VAL A 4 10.29 35.61 15.92
CA VAL A 4 9.37 34.71 15.24
C VAL A 4 8.67 33.85 16.29
N HIS A 5 7.36 34.04 16.45
CA HIS A 5 6.55 33.16 17.29
C HIS A 5 6.32 31.84 16.56
N HIS A 6 7.14 30.83 16.85
CA HIS A 6 6.96 29.47 16.30
C HIS A 6 5.69 28.75 16.81
N PHE A 7 4.89 29.40 17.66
CA PHE A 7 3.76 28.81 18.39
C PHE A 7 2.60 29.81 18.59
N THR A 8 2.10 30.44 17.53
CA THR A 8 0.97 31.39 17.66
C THR A 8 -0.30 30.74 18.21
N TYR A 9 -0.42 29.41 18.14
CA TYR A 9 -1.48 28.60 18.78
C TYR A 9 -0.96 27.66 19.90
N GLY A 10 0.24 27.92 20.44
CA GLY A 10 0.86 27.05 21.46
C GLY A 10 1.24 25.65 20.93
N ALA A 11 1.26 24.65 21.82
CA ALA A 11 1.59 23.26 21.47
C ALA A 11 0.56 22.56 20.56
N PHE A 12 -0.60 23.17 20.30
CA PHE A 12 -1.66 22.55 19.50
C PHE A 12 -1.22 22.25 18.06
N ASN A 13 -0.58 23.22 17.41
CA ASN A 13 -0.17 23.09 16.01
C ASN A 13 0.88 21.98 15.77
N PRO A 14 1.98 21.88 16.54
CA PRO A 14 2.93 20.77 16.39
C PRO A 14 2.32 19.41 16.74
N ILE A 15 1.39 19.35 17.69
CA ILE A 15 0.68 18.11 18.02
C ILE A 15 -0.23 17.70 16.86
N ALA A 16 -1.02 18.63 16.30
CA ALA A 16 -1.87 18.34 15.15
C ALA A 16 -1.06 17.88 13.94
N ALA A 17 0.05 18.57 13.63
CA ALA A 17 0.99 18.18 12.60
C ALA A 17 1.54 16.76 12.83
N TYR A 18 1.98 16.46 14.05
CA TYR A 18 2.44 15.12 14.41
C TYR A 18 1.37 14.05 14.22
N LEU A 19 0.12 14.32 14.64
CA LEU A 19 -0.99 13.38 14.47
C LEU A 19 -1.32 13.14 13.00
N LEU A 20 -1.25 14.18 12.15
CA LEU A 20 -1.42 14.06 10.71
C LEU A 20 -0.30 13.22 10.08
N ALA A 21 0.96 13.44 10.48
CA ALA A 21 2.09 12.63 10.05
C ALA A 21 1.95 11.17 10.49
N PHE A 22 1.55 10.95 11.73
CA PHE A 22 1.30 9.62 12.30
C PHE A 22 0.21 8.89 11.53
N LEU A 23 -0.94 9.53 11.33
CA LEU A 23 -2.10 8.90 10.69
C LEU A 23 -1.84 8.58 9.21
N GLY A 24 -1.20 9.49 8.48
CA GLY A 24 -0.76 9.25 7.10
C GLY A 24 0.26 8.11 6.99
N SER A 25 1.23 8.08 7.91
CA SER A 25 2.24 7.01 7.98
C SER A 25 1.62 5.66 8.34
N PHE A 26 0.72 5.64 9.33
CA PHE A 26 0.02 4.45 9.81
C PHE A 26 -0.81 3.80 8.69
N LEU A 27 -1.67 4.58 8.04
CA LEU A 27 -2.50 4.10 6.94
C LEU A 27 -1.66 3.70 5.74
N GLY A 28 -0.61 4.47 5.44
CA GLY A 28 0.39 4.11 4.44
C GLY A 28 0.97 2.73 4.69
N LEU A 29 1.45 2.46 5.91
CA LEU A 29 2.01 1.18 6.28
C LEU A 29 0.98 0.04 6.22
N LEU A 30 -0.28 0.26 6.60
CA LEU A 30 -1.36 -0.71 6.41
C LEU A 30 -1.58 -1.04 4.92
N CYS A 31 -1.60 -0.03 4.05
CA CYS A 31 -1.71 -0.21 2.60
C CYS A 31 -0.49 -0.95 2.02
N THR A 32 0.73 -0.63 2.46
CA THR A 32 1.93 -1.40 2.04
C THR A 32 1.90 -2.84 2.54
N GLY A 33 1.32 -3.10 3.72
CA GLY A 33 1.00 -4.45 4.21
C GLY A 33 0.15 -5.21 3.19
N ARG A 34 -1.01 -4.65 2.84
CA ARG A 34 -1.93 -5.26 1.85
C ARG A 34 -1.32 -5.40 0.45
N ALA A 35 -0.45 -4.47 0.05
CA ALA A 35 0.28 -4.58 -1.20
C ALA A 35 1.19 -5.81 -1.25
N ARG A 36 1.80 -6.18 -0.11
CA ARG A 36 2.66 -7.37 -0.02
C ARG A 36 1.86 -8.66 -0.09
N ASP A 37 0.66 -8.68 0.49
CA ASP A 37 -0.21 -9.86 0.52
C ASP A 37 -1.02 -10.02 -0.78
N ALA A 38 -1.03 -9.00 -1.64
CA ALA A 38 -1.70 -9.07 -2.94
C ALA A 38 -1.01 -10.06 -3.90
N HIS A 39 -1.81 -11.00 -4.41
CA HIS A 39 -1.39 -12.03 -5.39
C HIS A 39 -1.20 -11.49 -6.82
N SER A 40 -1.91 -10.43 -7.21
CA SER A 40 -1.81 -9.84 -8.56
C SER A 40 -1.02 -8.53 -8.56
N ARG A 41 -0.24 -8.31 -9.62
CA ARG A 41 0.53 -7.06 -9.81
C ARG A 41 -0.37 -5.82 -9.81
N GLY A 42 -1.54 -5.90 -10.44
CA GLY A 42 -2.51 -4.79 -10.47
C GLY A 42 -3.03 -4.41 -9.07
N ARG A 43 -3.41 -5.41 -8.25
CA ARG A 43 -3.89 -5.16 -6.87
C ARG A 43 -2.77 -4.62 -5.98
N ARG A 44 -1.55 -5.14 -6.14
CA ARG A 44 -0.36 -4.61 -5.46
C ARG A 44 -0.15 -3.13 -5.79
N ASN A 45 -0.12 -2.77 -7.08
CA ASN A 45 0.10 -1.39 -7.51
C ASN A 45 -0.98 -0.44 -6.97
N ARG A 46 -2.26 -0.86 -6.99
CA ARG A 46 -3.35 -0.07 -6.40
C ARG A 46 -3.10 0.25 -4.93
N TRP A 47 -2.71 -0.74 -4.12
CA TRP A 47 -2.40 -0.51 -2.72
C TRP A 47 -1.17 0.37 -2.51
N LEU A 48 -0.13 0.24 -3.34
CA LEU A 48 1.05 1.12 -3.28
C LEU A 48 0.73 2.56 -3.66
N VAL A 49 -0.17 2.78 -4.64
CA VAL A 49 -0.65 4.13 -4.99
C VAL A 49 -1.41 4.74 -3.82
N ILE A 50 -2.33 4.00 -3.20
CA ILE A 50 -3.07 4.47 -2.01
C ILE A 50 -2.09 4.78 -0.87
N ALA A 51 -1.08 3.92 -0.65
CA ALA A 51 -0.03 4.17 0.33
C ALA A 51 0.78 5.44 0.02
N ALA A 52 1.06 5.73 -1.25
CA ALA A 52 1.77 6.93 -1.67
C ALA A 52 1.00 8.22 -1.34
N PHE A 53 -0.33 8.22 -1.57
CA PHE A 53 -1.18 9.33 -1.16
C PHE A 53 -1.28 9.46 0.38
N ALA A 54 -1.39 8.34 1.10
CA ALA A 54 -1.44 8.37 2.56
C ALA A 54 -0.15 8.91 3.19
N ILE A 55 1.02 8.41 2.77
CA ILE A 55 2.32 8.83 3.29
C ILE A 55 2.73 10.18 2.72
N GLY A 56 2.78 10.32 1.40
CA GLY A 56 3.27 11.53 0.71
C GLY A 56 2.31 12.71 0.82
N GLY A 57 1.02 12.47 0.61
CA GLY A 57 -0.02 13.50 0.69
C GLY A 57 -0.40 13.81 2.13
N GLY A 58 -0.87 12.82 2.89
CA GLY A 58 -1.32 13.02 4.27
C GLY A 58 -0.17 13.17 5.27
N GLY A 59 0.76 12.22 5.26
CA GLY A 59 1.80 12.14 6.29
C GLY A 59 2.90 13.20 6.17
N ILE A 60 3.24 13.59 4.94
CA ILE A 60 4.36 14.49 4.65
C ILE A 60 3.84 15.88 4.26
N TRP A 61 3.04 15.99 3.21
CA TRP A 61 2.61 17.29 2.68
C TRP A 61 1.55 17.99 3.54
N LEU A 62 0.47 17.31 3.94
CA LEU A 62 -0.54 17.91 4.81
C LEU A 62 0.05 18.25 6.19
N MET A 63 0.92 17.39 6.74
CA MET A 63 1.65 17.73 7.95
C MET A 63 2.46 19.03 7.77
N HIS A 64 3.24 19.14 6.69
CA HIS A 64 4.07 20.31 6.42
C HIS A 64 3.25 21.61 6.38
N PHE A 65 2.17 21.65 5.60
CA PHE A 65 1.33 22.85 5.49
C PHE A 65 0.54 23.13 6.77
N SER A 66 0.07 22.10 7.47
CA SER A 66 -0.57 22.28 8.78
C SER A 66 0.43 22.86 9.78
N ALA A 67 1.67 22.36 9.82
CA ALA A 67 2.71 22.88 10.71
C ALA A 67 3.05 24.35 10.42
N MET A 68 3.03 24.76 9.14
CA MET A 68 3.24 26.16 8.77
C MET A 68 2.07 27.09 9.13
N LEU A 69 0.86 26.59 9.42
CA LEU A 69 -0.24 27.45 9.88
C LEU A 69 -0.01 28.05 11.27
N GLY A 70 0.72 27.35 12.12
CA GLY A 70 1.09 27.89 13.43
C GLY A 70 2.23 28.90 13.36
N PHE A 71 2.82 29.10 12.18
CA PHE A 71 3.80 30.13 11.92
C PHE A 71 3.08 31.43 11.58
N ASP A 72 3.09 32.37 12.52
CA ASP A 72 2.62 33.72 12.28
C ASP A 72 3.80 34.68 12.25
N VAL A 73 3.78 35.59 11.29
CA VAL A 73 4.76 36.68 11.21
C VAL A 73 4.08 37.92 11.74
N PRO A 74 4.57 38.52 12.84
CA PRO A 74 4.05 39.78 13.33
C PRO A 74 3.96 40.79 12.18
N ASP A 75 2.80 41.44 12.05
CA ASP A 75 2.54 42.54 11.11
C ASP A 75 2.49 42.17 9.60
N SER A 76 2.46 40.88 9.22
CA SER A 76 2.23 40.49 7.81
C SER A 76 1.37 39.21 7.64
N PRO A 77 0.22 39.28 6.93
CA PRO A 77 -0.59 38.10 6.69
C PRO A 77 0.10 37.12 5.73
N VAL A 78 0.44 35.94 6.21
CA VAL A 78 1.00 34.86 5.37
C VAL A 78 -0.02 34.42 4.32
N ARG A 79 0.38 34.43 3.05
CA ARG A 79 -0.39 33.89 1.91
C ARG A 79 0.38 32.78 1.23
N TYR A 80 -0.34 31.98 0.43
CA TYR A 80 0.25 30.86 -0.30
C TYR A 80 -0.03 30.95 -1.80
N ASP A 81 1.01 30.63 -2.58
CA ASP A 81 0.94 30.37 -4.00
C ASP A 81 0.38 28.96 -4.25
N VAL A 82 -0.76 28.89 -4.93
CA VAL A 82 -1.47 27.62 -5.19
C VAL A 82 -0.63 26.71 -6.08
N THR A 83 0.04 27.26 -7.08
CA THR A 83 0.80 26.49 -8.07
C THR A 83 1.98 25.79 -7.40
N LEU A 84 2.76 26.53 -6.61
CA LEU A 84 3.90 25.96 -5.90
C LEU A 84 3.48 24.96 -4.82
N THR A 85 2.34 25.20 -4.17
CA THR A 85 1.80 24.27 -3.18
C THR A 85 1.29 22.98 -3.80
N LEU A 86 0.65 23.03 -4.97
CA LEU A 86 0.25 21.82 -5.70
C LEU A 86 1.48 21.10 -6.27
N LEU A 87 2.48 21.84 -6.74
CA LEU A 87 3.73 21.25 -7.20
C LEU A 87 4.46 20.52 -6.08
N SER A 88 4.46 21.07 -4.87
CA SER A 88 5.05 20.42 -3.69
C SER A 88 4.32 19.10 -3.36
N LEU A 89 2.98 19.08 -3.43
CA LEU A 89 2.19 17.84 -3.29
C LEU A 89 2.58 16.79 -4.33
N VAL A 90 2.76 17.21 -5.59
CA VAL A 90 3.20 16.31 -6.66
C VAL A 90 4.58 15.72 -6.31
N PHE A 91 5.55 16.52 -5.87
CA PHE A 91 6.85 16.01 -5.47
C PHE A 91 6.77 14.93 -4.39
N SER A 92 6.00 15.15 -3.31
CA SER A 92 5.93 14.16 -2.23
C SER A 92 5.21 12.87 -2.66
N VAL A 93 4.03 12.97 -3.26
CA VAL A 93 3.24 11.78 -3.63
C VAL A 93 3.97 10.95 -4.68
N LEU A 94 4.55 11.60 -5.68
CA LEU A 94 5.13 10.95 -6.83
C LEU A 94 6.45 10.26 -6.47
N THR A 95 7.32 10.91 -5.70
CA THR A 95 8.59 10.30 -5.25
C THR A 95 8.39 9.21 -4.21
N VAL A 96 7.48 9.38 -3.25
CA VAL A 96 7.09 8.31 -2.32
C VAL A 96 6.50 7.12 -3.08
N GLY A 97 5.64 7.39 -4.07
CA GLY A 97 5.05 6.34 -4.92
C GLY A 97 6.10 5.56 -5.70
N ILE A 98 7.05 6.23 -6.35
CA ILE A 98 8.17 5.56 -7.02
C ILE A 98 8.97 4.73 -6.02
N GLY A 99 9.33 5.29 -4.86
CA GLY A 99 10.08 4.58 -3.83
C GLY A 99 9.36 3.31 -3.37
N LEU A 100 8.06 3.39 -3.09
CA LEU A 100 7.22 2.27 -2.71
C LEU A 100 7.10 1.21 -3.81
N ILE A 101 6.97 1.61 -5.07
CA ILE A 101 6.94 0.68 -6.21
C ILE A 101 8.28 -0.04 -6.36
N VAL A 102 9.41 0.68 -6.22
CA VAL A 102 10.77 0.11 -6.34
C VAL A 102 11.03 -0.92 -5.24
N VAL A 103 10.67 -0.64 -3.99
CA VAL A 103 10.89 -1.58 -2.87
C VAL A 103 9.79 -2.64 -2.75
N GLY A 104 8.59 -2.37 -3.27
CA GLY A 104 7.44 -3.27 -3.25
C GLY A 104 7.49 -4.39 -4.31
N HIS A 105 8.40 -4.28 -5.29
CA HIS A 105 8.58 -5.27 -6.35
C HIS A 105 9.93 -6.01 -6.26
N GLY A 106 9.87 -7.33 -6.36
CA GLY A 106 11.04 -8.20 -6.40
C GLY A 106 11.60 -8.57 -5.01
N LYS A 107 12.85 -9.04 -4.98
CA LYS A 107 13.52 -9.48 -3.76
C LYS A 107 13.96 -8.26 -2.93
N ARG A 108 13.91 -8.40 -1.59
CA ARG A 108 14.46 -7.41 -0.66
C ARG A 108 15.95 -7.24 -0.95
N SER A 109 16.38 -6.00 -1.17
CA SER A 109 17.78 -5.64 -1.43
C SER A 109 18.07 -4.32 -0.74
N THR A 110 19.12 -4.31 0.09
CA THR A 110 19.56 -3.09 0.79
C THR A 110 19.91 -1.98 -0.21
N ALA A 111 20.56 -2.33 -1.33
CA ALA A 111 20.88 -1.37 -2.39
C ALA A 111 19.62 -0.69 -2.95
N ARG A 112 18.54 -1.45 -3.18
CA ARG A 112 17.25 -0.87 -3.65
C ARG A 112 16.61 0.05 -2.63
N ILE A 113 16.70 -0.29 -1.34
CA ILE A 113 16.15 0.56 -0.27
C ILE A 113 16.95 1.86 -0.17
N LEU A 114 18.29 1.80 -0.29
CA LEU A 114 19.15 2.98 -0.27
C LEU A 114 18.89 3.88 -1.49
N THR A 115 18.82 3.34 -2.70
CA THR A 115 18.58 4.14 -3.91
C THR A 115 17.17 4.72 -3.93
N ALA A 116 16.15 3.94 -3.56
CA ALA A 116 14.79 4.42 -3.42
C ALA A 116 14.66 5.44 -2.28
N GLY A 117 15.37 5.24 -1.16
CA GLY A 117 15.41 6.15 -0.02
C GLY A 117 16.03 7.49 -0.38
N ALA A 118 17.12 7.49 -1.15
CA ALA A 118 17.74 8.71 -1.66
C ALA A 118 16.80 9.47 -2.62
N LEU A 119 16.11 8.76 -3.52
CA LEU A 119 15.14 9.35 -4.44
C LEU A 119 13.95 9.95 -3.69
N THR A 120 13.32 9.18 -2.80
CA THR A 120 12.18 9.63 -2.00
C THR A 120 12.59 10.79 -1.09
N GLY A 121 13.74 10.72 -0.43
CA GLY A 121 14.23 11.79 0.43
C GLY A 121 14.51 13.07 -0.34
N SER A 122 15.09 12.98 -1.54
CA SER A 122 15.27 14.15 -2.42
C SER A 122 13.92 14.78 -2.81
N GLY A 123 12.90 13.95 -3.06
CA GLY A 123 11.53 14.42 -3.29
C GLY A 123 10.88 15.09 -2.08
N VAL A 124 11.16 14.59 -0.87
CA VAL A 124 10.69 15.20 0.39
C VAL A 124 11.36 16.56 0.61
N VAL A 125 12.66 16.67 0.33
CA VAL A 125 13.40 17.95 0.35
C VAL A 125 12.81 18.91 -0.67
N ALA A 126 12.59 18.44 -1.92
CA ALA A 126 11.98 19.24 -2.97
C ALA A 126 10.58 19.72 -2.59
N MET A 127 9.74 18.85 -2.03
CA MET A 127 8.41 19.23 -1.52
C MET A 127 8.54 20.31 -0.45
N HIS A 128 9.38 20.09 0.56
CA HIS A 128 9.51 21.02 1.68
C HIS A 128 9.93 22.42 1.21
N TYR A 129 11.03 22.52 0.45
CA TYR A 129 11.53 23.82 0.02
C TYR A 129 10.68 24.46 -1.09
N THR A 130 9.99 23.68 -1.92
CA THR A 130 8.99 24.23 -2.86
C THR A 130 7.77 24.78 -2.11
N GLY A 131 7.33 24.10 -1.04
CA GLY A 131 6.26 24.58 -0.17
C GLY A 131 6.63 25.89 0.53
N MET A 132 7.85 25.96 1.07
CA MET A 132 8.41 27.18 1.66
C MET A 132 8.53 28.32 0.63
N ALA A 133 9.01 28.03 -0.58
CA ALA A 133 9.08 29.01 -1.67
C ALA A 133 7.68 29.51 -2.12
N GLY A 134 6.64 28.72 -1.85
CA GLY A 134 5.24 29.11 -2.07
C GLY A 134 4.68 30.08 -1.04
N MET A 135 5.39 30.33 0.07
CA MET A 135 4.99 31.35 1.05
C MET A 135 5.14 32.75 0.47
N ARG A 136 4.11 33.56 0.64
CA ARG A 136 4.09 34.98 0.29
C ARG A 136 3.91 35.77 1.57
N ILE A 137 4.97 36.46 1.99
CA ILE A 137 5.03 37.35 3.15
C ILE A 137 5.67 38.68 2.72
N ALA A 138 5.32 39.79 3.38
CA ALA A 138 5.95 41.09 3.15
C ALA A 138 7.31 41.18 3.87
N ALA A 139 8.20 40.23 3.57
CA ALA A 139 9.50 40.11 4.21
C ALA A 139 10.47 39.33 3.32
N THR A 140 11.76 39.57 3.51
CA THR A 140 12.82 38.80 2.84
C THR A 140 13.16 37.56 3.67
N ILE A 141 13.24 36.41 3.00
CA ILE A 141 13.54 35.12 3.62
C ILE A 141 15.00 34.76 3.37
N HIS A 142 15.75 34.52 4.45
CA HIS A 142 17.12 34.00 4.38
C HIS A 142 17.18 32.58 4.95
N TYR A 143 18.12 31.78 4.43
CA TYR A 143 18.33 30.41 4.87
C TYR A 143 19.77 30.19 5.35
N SER A 144 19.93 29.52 6.48
CA SER A 144 21.21 28.97 6.93
C SER A 144 21.56 27.71 6.15
N PRO A 145 22.66 27.69 5.34
CA PRO A 145 23.01 26.53 4.53
C PRO A 145 23.24 25.26 5.38
N VAL A 146 23.79 25.41 6.59
CA VAL A 146 24.08 24.29 7.49
C VAL A 146 22.80 23.57 7.93
N LEU A 147 21.77 24.32 8.32
CA LEU A 147 20.50 23.75 8.75
C LEU A 147 19.69 23.19 7.58
N VAL A 148 19.84 23.76 6.37
CA VAL A 148 19.27 23.20 5.13
C VAL A 148 19.91 21.84 4.81
N VAL A 149 21.24 21.73 4.90
CA VAL A 149 21.92 20.44 4.69
C VAL A 149 21.52 19.43 5.78
N ALA A 150 21.38 19.87 7.04
CA ALA A 150 20.94 19.00 8.12
C ALA A 150 19.51 18.48 7.92
N SER A 151 18.56 19.33 7.55
CA SER A 151 17.18 18.91 7.25
C SER A 151 17.14 17.94 6.07
N ALA A 152 17.95 18.18 5.03
CA ALA A 152 18.06 17.29 3.88
C ALA A 152 18.64 15.91 4.26
N ALA A 153 19.65 15.88 5.13
CA ALA A 153 20.20 14.63 5.66
C ALA A 153 19.14 13.84 6.45
N ILE A 154 18.35 14.53 7.30
CA ILE A 154 17.22 13.91 8.01
C ILE A 154 16.20 13.36 7.01
N ALA A 155 15.86 14.10 5.96
CA ALA A 155 14.89 13.66 4.95
C ALA A 155 15.32 12.36 4.24
N LEU A 156 16.60 12.26 3.86
CA LEU A 156 17.18 11.07 3.21
C LEU A 156 17.19 9.87 4.16
N ALA A 157 17.62 10.06 5.40
CA ALA A 157 17.64 9.02 6.42
C ALA A 157 16.21 8.53 6.74
N ALA A 158 15.30 9.47 7.02
CA ALA A 158 13.90 9.19 7.33
C ALA A 158 13.20 8.44 6.21
N SER A 159 13.42 8.85 4.95
CA SER A 159 12.83 8.19 3.78
C SER A 159 13.35 6.77 3.60
N THR A 160 14.64 6.55 3.85
CA THR A 160 15.25 5.21 3.80
C THR A 160 14.64 4.30 4.88
N VAL A 161 14.54 4.80 6.11
CA VAL A 161 13.94 4.06 7.24
C VAL A 161 12.46 3.78 7.00
N ALA A 162 11.70 4.73 6.46
CA ALA A 162 10.30 4.56 6.11
C ALA A 162 10.08 3.47 5.05
N LEU A 163 10.88 3.45 3.99
CA LEU A 163 10.83 2.40 2.98
C LEU A 163 11.25 1.04 3.55
N TRP A 164 12.22 1.00 4.45
CA TRP A 164 12.59 -0.21 5.17
C TRP A 164 11.43 -0.72 6.04
N PHE A 165 10.71 0.16 6.74
CA PHE A 165 9.51 -0.21 7.49
C PHE A 165 8.41 -0.77 6.59
N ALA A 166 8.13 -0.13 5.45
CA ALA A 166 7.12 -0.57 4.50
C ALA A 166 7.34 -2.02 4.02
N VAL A 167 8.60 -2.45 3.87
CA VAL A 167 8.91 -3.83 3.48
C VAL A 167 9.09 -4.79 4.65
N SER A 168 9.45 -4.33 5.85
CA SER A 168 9.89 -5.19 6.97
C SER A 168 8.86 -5.36 8.08
N VAL A 169 8.10 -4.30 8.41
CA VAL A 169 7.20 -4.28 9.57
C VAL A 169 5.92 -5.07 9.28
N ARG A 170 5.48 -5.87 10.25
CA ARG A 170 4.23 -6.65 10.20
C ARG A 170 3.58 -6.70 11.59
N GLY A 171 2.26 -6.73 11.64
CA GLY A 171 1.48 -6.75 12.88
C GLY A 171 1.18 -5.35 13.41
N TRP A 172 -0.02 -5.19 13.96
CA TRP A 172 -0.62 -3.89 14.33
C TRP A 172 0.27 -3.04 15.24
N LEU A 173 0.77 -3.62 16.35
CA LEU A 173 1.62 -2.90 17.31
C LEU A 173 2.92 -2.37 16.69
N LYS A 174 3.56 -3.17 15.82
CA LYS A 174 4.80 -2.75 15.15
C LYS A 174 4.51 -1.67 14.10
N ILE A 175 3.35 -1.73 13.44
CA ILE A 175 2.91 -0.68 12.50
C ILE A 175 2.68 0.63 13.24
N ILE A 176 2.01 0.61 14.41
CA ILE A 176 1.85 1.79 15.26
C ILE A 176 3.21 2.38 15.64
N GLY A 177 4.13 1.54 16.14
CA GLY A 177 5.48 1.99 16.52
C GLY A 177 6.25 2.60 15.35
N ALA A 178 6.21 1.95 14.18
CA ALA A 178 6.85 2.47 12.96
C ALA A 178 6.24 3.79 12.50
N ALA A 179 4.91 3.92 12.54
CA ALA A 179 4.21 5.16 12.19
C ALA A 179 4.56 6.32 13.15
N ALA A 180 4.71 6.05 14.45
CA ALA A 180 5.16 7.04 15.43
C ALA A 180 6.59 7.51 15.14
N VAL A 181 7.52 6.58 14.88
CA VAL A 181 8.90 6.93 14.50
C VAL A 181 8.94 7.73 13.20
N MET A 182 8.16 7.34 12.19
CA MET A 182 8.03 8.09 10.95
C MET A 182 7.51 9.51 11.22
N ALA A 183 6.47 9.67 12.04
CA ALA A 183 5.92 10.98 12.38
C ALA A 183 6.95 11.90 13.05
N VAL A 184 7.70 11.38 14.03
CA VAL A 184 8.82 12.13 14.64
C VAL A 184 9.84 12.54 13.59
N ALA A 185 10.21 11.65 12.67
CA ALA A 185 11.21 11.94 11.65
C ALA A 185 10.74 13.01 10.65
N VAL A 186 9.48 12.94 10.18
CA VAL A 186 8.94 13.94 9.25
C VAL A 186 8.80 15.30 9.95
N CYS A 187 8.29 15.34 11.18
CA CYS A 187 8.24 16.58 11.97
C CYS A 187 9.64 17.14 12.25
N GLY A 188 10.60 16.28 12.61
CA GLY A 188 11.99 16.67 12.86
C GLY A 188 12.65 17.30 11.64
N MET A 189 12.47 16.71 10.45
CA MET A 189 12.92 17.30 9.19
C MET A 189 12.30 18.67 8.97
N HIS A 190 10.97 18.78 9.13
CA HIS A 190 10.25 20.02 8.91
C HIS A 190 10.72 21.14 9.85
N TYR A 191 10.78 20.88 11.16
CA TYR A 191 11.18 21.90 12.13
C TYR A 191 12.66 22.26 12.03
N THR A 192 13.53 21.33 11.61
CA THR A 192 14.92 21.65 11.28
C THR A 192 15.00 22.58 10.06
N GLY A 193 14.18 22.33 9.03
CA GLY A 193 14.08 23.19 7.86
C GLY A 193 13.51 24.58 8.20
N MET A 194 12.51 24.65 9.07
CA MET A 194 11.96 25.92 9.58
C MET A 194 12.99 26.68 10.44
N ALA A 195 13.77 25.98 11.26
CA ALA A 195 14.85 26.61 12.04
C ALA A 195 15.96 27.19 11.16
N ALA A 196 16.09 26.72 9.91
CA ALA A 196 17.03 27.29 8.95
C ALA A 196 16.60 28.67 8.44
N MET A 197 15.32 29.03 8.57
CA MET A 197 14.73 30.24 8.00
C MET A 197 14.80 31.42 8.99
N SER A 198 15.24 32.57 8.50
CA SER A 198 15.13 33.86 9.19
C SER A 198 14.38 34.87 8.32
N VAL A 199 13.57 35.72 8.95
CA VAL A 199 12.67 36.67 8.28
C VAL A 199 13.10 38.10 8.61
N GLU A 200 13.32 38.91 7.58
CA GLU A 200 13.58 40.34 7.70
C GLU A 200 12.39 41.12 7.13
N LEU A 201 11.64 41.81 8.00
CA LEU A 201 10.43 42.56 7.65
C LEU A 201 10.77 43.71 6.71
N ASP A 202 9.96 43.88 5.66
CA ASP A 202 10.02 45.06 4.79
C ASP A 202 8.93 46.07 5.23
N PRO A 203 9.30 47.20 5.86
CA PRO A 203 8.34 48.19 6.36
C PRO A 203 7.50 48.87 5.26
N ALA A 204 7.89 48.75 3.99
CA ALA A 204 7.24 49.39 2.85
C ALA A 204 6.46 48.40 1.95
N GLY A 205 6.36 47.12 2.35
CA GLY A 205 5.81 46.06 1.52
C GLY A 205 4.31 46.21 1.22
N THR A 206 3.94 46.03 -0.05
CA THR A 206 2.54 45.85 -0.46
C THR A 206 1.98 44.54 0.12
N PRO A 207 0.67 44.48 0.46
CA PRO A 207 0.06 43.27 0.97
C PRO A 207 0.28 42.09 0.00
N PRO A 208 0.79 40.94 0.46
CA PRO A 208 1.07 39.82 -0.43
C PRO A 208 -0.22 39.30 -1.08
N GLY A 209 -0.18 39.13 -2.41
CA GLY A 209 -1.22 38.39 -3.14
C GLY A 209 -1.17 36.88 -2.81
N GLY A 210 -2.30 36.19 -2.95
CA GLY A 210 -2.40 34.75 -2.73
C GLY A 210 -3.55 34.33 -1.82
N ILE A 211 -3.69 33.03 -1.62
CA ILE A 211 -4.82 32.45 -0.87
C ILE A 211 -4.51 32.49 0.63
N ARG A 212 -5.54 32.72 1.46
CA ARG A 212 -5.38 32.68 2.91
C ARG A 212 -5.09 31.24 3.35
N PRO A 213 -4.28 31.04 4.40
CA PRO A 213 -3.86 29.71 4.81
C PRO A 213 -5.05 28.78 5.13
N LEU A 214 -6.05 29.28 5.87
CA LEU A 214 -7.25 28.51 6.24
C LEU A 214 -8.12 28.14 5.02
N THR A 215 -8.33 29.04 4.07
CA THR A 215 -9.09 28.74 2.84
C THR A 215 -8.43 27.66 1.98
N MET A 216 -7.12 27.53 2.06
CA MET A 216 -6.39 26.47 1.38
C MET A 216 -6.45 25.16 2.16
N LEU A 217 -6.20 25.20 3.47
CA LEU A 217 -6.05 24.00 4.27
C LEU A 217 -7.37 23.25 4.50
N VAL A 218 -8.50 23.95 4.67
CA VAL A 218 -9.81 23.32 4.93
C VAL A 218 -10.18 22.26 3.88
N PRO A 219 -10.25 22.56 2.57
CA PRO A 219 -10.59 21.55 1.57
C PRO A 219 -9.58 20.41 1.52
N ILE A 220 -8.29 20.73 1.68
CA ILE A 220 -7.20 19.74 1.68
C ILE A 220 -7.35 18.76 2.86
N THR A 221 -7.64 19.28 4.04
CA THR A 221 -7.80 18.50 5.26
C THR A 221 -9.03 17.62 5.15
N VAL A 222 -10.13 18.14 4.60
CA VAL A 222 -11.35 17.37 4.34
C VAL A 222 -11.09 16.22 3.36
N ILE A 223 -10.42 16.48 2.23
CA ILE A 223 -10.09 15.44 1.23
C ILE A 223 -9.18 14.38 1.85
N THR A 224 -8.18 14.81 2.61
CA THR A 224 -7.24 13.88 3.25
C THR A 224 -7.93 13.08 4.35
N ALA A 225 -8.77 13.70 5.18
CA ALA A 225 -9.57 13.01 6.19
C ALA A 225 -10.54 12.01 5.56
N ALA A 226 -11.21 12.36 4.46
CA ALA A 226 -12.06 11.44 3.71
C ALA A 226 -11.28 10.24 3.17
N THR A 227 -10.07 10.47 2.64
CA THR A 227 -9.18 9.40 2.16
C THR A 227 -8.74 8.49 3.30
N ILE A 228 -8.35 9.08 4.43
CA ILE A 228 -7.97 8.40 5.67
C ILE A 228 -9.12 7.52 6.18
N ILE A 229 -10.33 8.08 6.27
CA ILE A 229 -11.53 7.38 6.69
C ILE A 229 -11.84 6.24 5.71
N GLY A 230 -11.78 6.48 4.40
CA GLY A 230 -12.01 5.45 3.39
C GLY A 230 -11.04 4.27 3.51
N VAL A 231 -9.76 4.54 3.76
CA VAL A 231 -8.76 3.48 4.01
C VAL A 231 -9.01 2.76 5.32
N ALA A 232 -9.36 3.48 6.39
CA ALA A 232 -9.68 2.89 7.70
C ALA A 232 -10.92 1.99 7.62
N LEU A 233 -11.98 2.43 6.94
CA LEU A 233 -13.19 1.63 6.70
C LEU A 233 -12.89 0.39 5.84
N SER A 234 -12.12 0.55 4.77
CA SER A 234 -11.66 -0.58 3.94
C SER A 234 -10.83 -1.56 4.78
N ALA A 235 -10.05 -1.05 5.74
CA ALA A 235 -9.26 -1.87 6.63
C ALA A 235 -10.12 -2.64 7.63
N LEU A 236 -11.12 -1.98 8.22
CA LEU A 236 -12.10 -2.58 9.13
C LEU A 236 -12.93 -3.65 8.43
N GLN A 237 -13.43 -3.37 7.22
CA GLN A 237 -14.20 -4.33 6.43
C GLN A 237 -13.40 -5.62 6.15
N ALA A 238 -12.11 -5.48 5.83
CA ALA A 238 -11.24 -6.63 5.65
C ALA A 238 -11.03 -7.43 6.94
N MET A 239 -10.92 -6.77 8.10
CA MET A 239 -10.82 -7.48 9.39
C MET A 239 -12.12 -8.21 9.72
N THR A 240 -13.27 -7.59 9.45
CA THR A 240 -14.56 -8.27 9.63
C THR A 240 -14.71 -9.46 8.68
N GLU A 241 -14.28 -9.35 7.42
CA GLU A 241 -14.29 -10.49 6.50
C GLU A 241 -13.41 -11.63 7.02
N GLU A 242 -12.19 -11.33 7.49
CA GLU A 242 -11.29 -12.32 8.09
C GLU A 242 -11.91 -12.99 9.33
N GLU A 243 -12.50 -12.22 10.25
CA GLU A 243 -13.15 -12.74 11.45
C GLU A 243 -14.43 -13.54 11.13
N PHE A 244 -15.21 -13.14 10.13
CA PHE A 244 -16.34 -13.94 9.64
C PHE A 244 -15.87 -15.21 8.94
N THR A 245 -14.73 -15.20 8.22
CA THR A 245 -14.20 -16.40 7.56
C THR A 245 -13.48 -17.37 8.52
N ASP A 246 -12.79 -16.86 9.54
CA ASP A 246 -12.13 -17.67 10.57
C ASP A 246 -13.11 -18.12 11.67
N GLY A 247 -14.12 -17.31 11.98
CA GLY A 247 -15.22 -17.64 12.89
C GLY A 247 -16.27 -18.56 12.27
N ALA A 248 -16.49 -18.48 10.95
CA ALA A 248 -17.17 -19.51 10.18
C ALA A 248 -16.16 -20.59 9.76
N GLY A 249 -15.51 -21.19 10.75
CA GLY A 249 -14.81 -22.45 10.58
C GLY A 249 -15.81 -23.52 10.13
N THR A 250 -16.07 -23.60 8.82
CA THR A 250 -16.45 -24.88 8.24
C THR A 250 -15.26 -25.79 8.55
N PRO A 251 -15.42 -26.84 9.37
CA PRO A 251 -14.33 -27.76 9.56
C PRO A 251 -14.01 -28.28 8.16
N LYS A 252 -12.79 -27.97 7.67
CA LYS A 252 -12.25 -28.73 6.56
C LYS A 252 -12.31 -30.16 7.03
N ARG A 253 -13.23 -30.95 6.44
CA ARG A 253 -13.29 -32.40 6.57
C ARG A 253 -12.05 -32.94 5.85
N GLY A 254 -10.89 -32.64 6.42
CA GLY A 254 -9.61 -33.19 6.07
C GLY A 254 -9.64 -34.63 6.51
N VAL A 255 -9.33 -35.49 5.57
CA VAL A 255 -9.21 -36.93 5.68
C VAL A 255 -8.12 -37.25 6.71
N HIS A 256 -8.45 -37.21 8.00
CA HIS A 256 -7.78 -37.99 9.00
C HIS A 256 -8.57 -39.29 9.11
N ALA A 257 -7.96 -40.37 8.61
CA ALA A 257 -8.35 -41.71 9.00
C ALA A 257 -8.15 -41.80 10.52
N GLU A 258 -9.24 -41.60 11.28
CA GLU A 258 -9.27 -41.98 12.68
C GLU A 258 -9.11 -43.51 12.72
N ASN A 259 -7.98 -43.95 13.28
CA ASN A 259 -7.87 -45.33 13.75
C ASN A 259 -9.00 -45.55 14.77
N PRO A 260 -9.88 -46.54 14.58
CA PRO A 260 -10.91 -46.81 15.56
C PRO A 260 -10.27 -47.21 16.90
N PRO A 261 -10.84 -46.80 18.04
CA PRO A 261 -10.33 -47.15 19.36
C PRO A 261 -10.34 -48.67 19.57
N PRO A 262 -9.41 -49.22 20.38
CA PRO A 262 -9.08 -50.66 20.42
C PRO A 262 -10.18 -51.60 20.95
N TRP A 263 -11.36 -51.08 21.30
CA TRP A 263 -12.45 -51.85 21.89
C TRP A 263 -13.75 -51.85 21.08
N SER A 264 -13.72 -51.39 19.81
CA SER A 264 -14.88 -51.50 18.92
C SER A 264 -15.14 -52.96 18.48
N LEU A 265 -15.95 -53.68 19.25
CA LEU A 265 -16.48 -55.03 18.98
C LEU A 265 -17.61 -55.04 17.95
N LYS A 266 -17.55 -54.18 16.93
CA LYS A 266 -18.48 -54.19 15.78
C LYS A 266 -17.69 -54.08 14.49
N ASN A 267 -17.05 -55.19 14.12
CA ASN A 267 -16.83 -55.68 12.76
C ASN A 267 -15.99 -56.95 12.85
N ALA A 268 -16.57 -58.01 13.41
CA ALA A 268 -16.14 -59.36 13.08
C ALA A 268 -16.53 -59.62 11.62
N SER A 269 -15.64 -59.29 10.69
CA SER A 269 -15.65 -59.89 9.35
C SER A 269 -14.34 -60.65 9.17
N MET A 270 -14.51 -61.91 8.79
CA MET A 270 -13.50 -62.95 8.77
C MET A 270 -12.26 -62.55 7.96
N GLY A 271 -11.10 -62.90 8.49
CA GLY A 271 -9.81 -62.65 7.87
C GLY A 271 -9.72 -63.14 6.44
N ALA A 272 -9.43 -62.23 5.51
CA ALA A 272 -8.87 -62.59 4.22
C ALA A 272 -7.38 -62.88 4.41
N VAL A 273 -7.07 -64.12 4.77
CA VAL A 273 -5.73 -64.69 4.59
C VAL A 273 -5.37 -64.51 3.11
N ARG A 274 -4.33 -63.72 2.83
CA ARG A 274 -3.76 -63.61 1.49
C ARG A 274 -3.18 -64.97 1.09
N LEU A 275 -3.90 -65.69 0.24
CA LEU A 275 -3.36 -66.86 -0.44
C LEU A 275 -2.39 -66.38 -1.53
N THR A 276 -1.15 -66.86 -1.47
CA THR A 276 -0.19 -66.74 -2.57
C THR A 276 -0.68 -67.47 -3.82
N PRO A 277 -0.28 -67.04 -5.04
CA PRO A 277 -0.84 -67.53 -6.30
C PRO A 277 -0.72 -69.04 -6.54
N ALA A 278 0.14 -69.74 -5.81
CA ALA A 278 0.38 -71.17 -5.96
C ALA A 278 -0.69 -72.07 -5.28
N ALA A 279 -1.49 -71.54 -4.35
CA ALA A 279 -2.43 -72.36 -3.57
C ALA A 279 -3.85 -72.45 -4.18
N ARG A 280 -4.14 -71.74 -5.28
CA ARG A 280 -5.47 -71.70 -5.90
C ARG A 280 -5.73 -72.84 -6.89
N ALA A 281 -4.73 -73.65 -7.21
CA ALA A 281 -4.79 -74.64 -8.28
C ALA A 281 -5.36 -76.02 -7.89
N VAL A 282 -5.76 -76.24 -6.62
CA VAL A 282 -6.09 -77.60 -6.12
C VAL A 282 -7.55 -77.78 -5.70
N VAL A 283 -8.38 -76.73 -5.59
CA VAL A 283 -9.70 -76.84 -4.91
C VAL A 283 -10.91 -76.61 -5.83
N SER A 284 -10.83 -76.91 -7.12
CA SER A 284 -12.08 -77.08 -7.91
C SER A 284 -11.85 -77.86 -9.20
N GLY A 285 -11.49 -79.13 -9.04
CA GLY A 285 -11.68 -80.11 -10.09
C GLY A 285 -13.16 -80.46 -10.23
N ARG A 286 -13.76 -80.03 -11.34
CA ARG A 286 -14.74 -80.76 -12.19
C ARG A 286 -15.84 -81.59 -11.48
N THR A 287 -17.10 -81.17 -11.67
CA THR A 287 -18.13 -82.00 -12.35
C THR A 287 -19.21 -81.15 -13.01
N SER A 288 -19.32 -81.37 -14.33
CA SER A 288 -20.37 -81.07 -15.33
C SER A 288 -21.79 -80.73 -14.86
N ALA A 289 -22.39 -79.67 -15.45
CA ALA A 289 -23.63 -79.76 -16.24
C ALA A 289 -24.04 -78.42 -16.90
N ASN A 290 -23.88 -78.36 -18.21
CA ASN A 290 -24.76 -77.76 -19.23
C ASN A 290 -25.49 -76.41 -18.94
N ARG A 291 -24.99 -75.30 -19.51
CA ARG A 291 -25.84 -74.18 -20.00
C ARG A 291 -25.11 -73.33 -21.06
N PRO A 292 -25.79 -72.84 -22.11
CA PRO A 292 -25.17 -72.29 -23.31
C PRO A 292 -24.64 -70.86 -23.15
N SER A 293 -23.54 -70.56 -23.83
CA SER A 293 -22.85 -69.27 -23.87
C SER A 293 -23.65 -68.19 -24.62
N PRO A 294 -23.82 -66.97 -24.07
CA PRO A 294 -24.24 -65.81 -24.86
C PRO A 294 -23.07 -65.33 -25.74
N GLY A 295 -23.33 -65.15 -27.04
CA GLY A 295 -22.35 -64.75 -28.04
C GLY A 295 -21.78 -63.33 -27.88
N PRO A 296 -20.76 -62.97 -28.68
CA PRO A 296 -19.99 -61.75 -28.51
C PRO A 296 -20.77 -60.48 -28.90
N ARG A 297 -20.51 -59.39 -28.16
CA ARG A 297 -21.10 -58.06 -28.34
C ARG A 297 -20.70 -57.43 -29.69
N PRO A 298 -21.60 -56.70 -30.38
CA PRO A 298 -21.28 -56.02 -31.64
C PRO A 298 -20.42 -54.77 -31.43
N SER A 299 -19.54 -54.51 -32.40
CA SER A 299 -18.61 -53.38 -32.49
C SER A 299 -19.30 -52.03 -32.81
N PRO A 300 -18.69 -50.88 -32.44
CA PRO A 300 -19.29 -49.55 -32.65
C PRO A 300 -19.36 -49.14 -34.13
N ARG A 301 -20.43 -48.43 -34.52
CA ARG A 301 -20.64 -47.87 -35.87
C ARG A 301 -19.67 -46.71 -36.17
N PRO A 302 -19.18 -46.57 -37.42
CA PRO A 302 -18.44 -45.39 -37.87
C PRO A 302 -19.36 -44.18 -38.15
N VAL A 303 -18.81 -42.97 -37.92
CA VAL A 303 -19.43 -41.65 -38.11
C VAL A 303 -19.46 -41.27 -39.60
N PRO A 304 -20.53 -40.62 -40.13
CA PRO A 304 -20.57 -40.20 -41.54
C PRO A 304 -19.70 -38.97 -41.84
N ALA A 305 -19.06 -38.98 -43.01
CA ALA A 305 -18.22 -37.91 -43.54
C ALA A 305 -19.03 -36.71 -44.07
N ALA A 306 -18.44 -35.52 -43.96
CA ALA A 306 -18.98 -34.24 -44.44
C ALA A 306 -18.97 -34.12 -45.98
N PRO A 307 -19.98 -33.49 -46.60
CA PRO A 307 -20.02 -33.31 -48.05
C PRO A 307 -19.14 -32.14 -48.53
N ALA A 308 -18.62 -32.34 -49.75
CA ALA A 308 -17.62 -31.54 -50.44
C ALA A 308 -18.09 -30.14 -50.90
N SER A 309 -17.09 -29.27 -51.05
CA SER A 309 -17.10 -27.90 -51.55
C SER A 309 -17.56 -27.74 -53.01
N THR A 310 -18.32 -26.67 -53.28
CA THR A 310 -18.63 -26.15 -54.63
C THR A 310 -18.07 -24.71 -54.75
N PRO A 311 -17.55 -24.29 -55.92
CA PRO A 311 -16.55 -23.21 -56.01
C PRO A 311 -17.11 -21.79 -56.13
N ALA A 312 -16.25 -20.84 -55.80
CA ALA A 312 -16.46 -19.39 -55.73
C ALA A 312 -16.69 -18.72 -57.10
N ALA A 313 -17.51 -17.66 -57.10
CA ALA A 313 -17.74 -16.73 -58.20
C ALA A 313 -17.05 -15.36 -57.92
N PRO A 314 -16.71 -14.57 -58.97
CA PRO A 314 -15.59 -13.61 -59.01
C PRO A 314 -15.91 -12.17 -58.52
N PRO A 315 -14.90 -11.26 -58.43
CA PRO A 315 -14.95 -10.07 -57.57
C PRO A 315 -15.61 -8.86 -58.23
N ALA A 316 -16.31 -8.06 -57.42
CA ALA A 316 -16.82 -6.75 -57.79
C ALA A 316 -15.74 -5.67 -57.54
N THR A 317 -15.52 -4.88 -58.57
CA THR A 317 -14.62 -3.73 -58.70
C THR A 317 -14.99 -2.57 -57.78
N SER A 318 -13.98 -1.95 -57.16
CA SER A 318 -14.06 -0.64 -56.51
C SER A 318 -13.85 0.48 -57.54
N GLY A 319 -14.67 1.53 -57.46
CA GLY A 319 -14.50 2.79 -58.16
C GLY A 319 -15.24 3.91 -57.41
N GLY A 320 -14.55 5.02 -57.13
CA GLY A 320 -15.08 6.23 -56.51
C GLY A 320 -14.35 6.63 -55.25
#